data_AF-A0AAW2IZG8-F1
#
_entry.id   AF-A0AAW2IZG8-F1
#
_cell.length_a   1.000
_cell.length_b   1.000
_cell.length_c   1.000
_cell.angle_alpha   90.00
_cell.angle_beta   90.00
_cell.angle_gamma   90.00
#
_symmetry.space_group_name_H-M   'P 1'
#
loop_
_entity.id
_entity.type
_entity.pdbx_description
1 polymer ?
#
loop_
_entity_poly.entity_id
_entity_poly.type
_entity_poly.pdbx_seq_one_letter_code
_entity_poly.pdbx_strand_id
1 'polypeptide(L)'
;MKGPLIHHYPRGPLVTGLPADSLLIEVLQHGCWNWPSETDFDISEIVAHLPNIHPGESDTIHWKLNSGRFSSAAVFSFLTSRSPTVMWHVLLGGRFKIPRQAFILWLAIKGRLSTMDRPWINQREDGCVLCNFAARETHQHLFFDCPYSKRCLAILKENARFQWPKEEWNQGIMWASRKWRGKHLWHAGSRAALASIVYHVWTERNCRKFRSQRRRPKW
;
A
#
# COMPACT_ATOMS: atom_id res chain seq x y z
N MET A 1 -16.74 -30.12 9.48
CA MET A 1 -17.40 -30.23 8.16
C MET A 1 -18.64 -31.10 8.32
N LYS A 2 -19.84 -30.54 8.16
CA LYS A 2 -21.11 -31.28 8.24
C LYS A 2 -21.92 -30.98 6.97
N GLY A 3 -21.74 -31.80 5.94
CA GLY A 3 -22.46 -31.69 4.68
C GLY A 3 -22.32 -33.01 3.89
N PRO A 4 -23.33 -33.42 3.12
CA PRO A 4 -23.28 -34.67 2.37
C PRO A 4 -22.25 -34.60 1.24
N LEU A 5 -21.44 -35.64 1.10
CA LEU A 5 -20.33 -35.75 0.14
C LEU A 5 -20.78 -35.56 -1.32
N ILE A 6 -22.05 -35.87 -1.62
CA ILE A 6 -22.63 -35.78 -2.96
C ILE A 6 -22.59 -34.37 -3.57
N HIS A 7 -22.57 -33.31 -2.76
CA HIS A 7 -22.51 -31.94 -3.28
C HIS A 7 -21.14 -31.57 -3.88
N HIS A 8 -20.09 -32.24 -3.43
CA HIS A 8 -18.74 -32.07 -3.95
C HIS A 8 -18.36 -33.19 -4.93
N TYR A 9 -18.97 -34.37 -4.79
CA TYR A 9 -18.66 -35.58 -5.57
C TYR A 9 -19.94 -36.27 -6.06
N PRO A 10 -20.59 -35.75 -7.12
CA PRO A 10 -21.87 -36.27 -7.60
C PRO A 10 -21.79 -37.71 -8.15
N ARG A 11 -20.59 -38.19 -8.53
CA ARG A 11 -20.34 -39.60 -8.92
C ARG A 11 -19.84 -40.47 -7.78
N GLY A 12 -19.58 -39.90 -6.60
CA GLY A 12 -19.03 -40.59 -5.44
C GLY A 12 -19.79 -41.87 -5.07
N PRO A 13 -21.13 -41.87 -5.03
CA PRO A 13 -21.91 -43.07 -4.72
C PRO A 13 -21.70 -44.24 -5.68
N LEU A 14 -21.52 -43.95 -6.97
CA LEU A 14 -21.33 -44.97 -8.01
C LEU A 14 -19.93 -45.60 -7.92
N VAL A 15 -18.94 -44.82 -7.50
CA VAL A 15 -17.51 -45.20 -7.52
C VAL A 15 -17.04 -45.83 -6.20
N THR A 16 -17.55 -45.33 -5.08
CA THR A 16 -17.19 -45.81 -3.73
C THR A 16 -18.19 -46.83 -3.19
N GLY A 17 -19.35 -46.99 -3.84
CA GLY A 17 -20.45 -47.82 -3.32
C GLY A 17 -21.16 -47.24 -2.11
N LEU A 18 -20.82 -46.03 -1.67
CA LEU A 18 -21.47 -45.36 -0.54
C LEU A 18 -22.83 -44.77 -0.96
N PRO A 19 -23.90 -44.95 -0.17
CA PRO A 19 -25.15 -44.23 -0.35
C PRO A 19 -24.98 -42.70 -0.45
N ALA A 20 -25.88 -42.04 -1.19
CA ALA A 20 -25.85 -40.58 -1.38
C ALA A 20 -25.97 -39.78 -0.07
N ASP A 21 -26.59 -40.39 0.95
CA ASP A 21 -26.81 -39.87 2.29
C ASP A 21 -25.75 -40.30 3.30
N SER A 22 -24.73 -41.06 2.87
CA SER A 22 -23.62 -41.46 3.74
C SER A 22 -22.94 -40.26 4.39
N LEU A 23 -22.79 -40.36 5.71
CA LEU A 23 -22.14 -39.35 6.51
C LEU A 23 -20.62 -39.56 6.53
N LEU A 24 -19.88 -38.46 6.67
CA LEU A 24 -18.41 -38.50 6.78
C LEU A 24 -17.91 -39.44 7.89
N ILE A 25 -18.70 -39.63 8.96
CA ILE A 25 -18.37 -40.51 10.09
C ILE A 25 -18.37 -42.00 9.73
N GLU A 26 -19.05 -42.41 8.66
CA GLU A 26 -19.08 -43.82 8.22
C GLU A 26 -17.74 -44.24 7.63
N VAL A 27 -17.03 -43.29 7.02
CA VAL A 27 -15.73 -43.47 6.37
C VAL A 27 -14.58 -43.12 7.32
N LEU A 28 -14.86 -42.45 8.43
CA LEU A 28 -13.87 -42.07 9.45
C LEU A 28 -13.94 -43.02 10.65
N GLN A 29 -13.14 -44.07 10.63
CA GLN A 29 -13.08 -45.05 11.71
C GLN A 29 -11.78 -44.89 12.51
N HIS A 30 -11.89 -44.64 13.82
CA HIS A 30 -10.75 -44.48 14.73
C HIS A 30 -9.72 -43.42 14.29
N GLY A 31 -10.14 -42.40 13.54
CA GLY A 31 -9.24 -41.35 13.02
C GLY A 31 -8.56 -41.67 11.68
N CYS A 32 -8.80 -42.87 11.14
CA CYS A 32 -8.32 -43.30 9.83
C CYS A 32 -9.45 -43.23 8.80
N TRP A 33 -9.10 -42.85 7.57
CA TRP A 33 -10.00 -42.96 6.43
C TRP A 33 -10.11 -44.43 6.00
N ASN A 34 -11.32 -44.97 6.05
CA ASN A 34 -11.63 -46.34 5.67
C ASN A 34 -12.65 -46.32 4.51
N TRP A 35 -12.15 -46.10 3.30
CA TRP A 35 -12.96 -46.04 2.09
C TRP A 35 -13.31 -47.46 1.60
N PRO A 36 -14.57 -47.73 1.20
CA PRO A 36 -14.90 -48.97 0.51
C PRO A 36 -14.19 -49.01 -0.85
N SER A 37 -13.97 -50.23 -1.38
CA SER A 37 -13.14 -50.51 -2.55
C SER A 37 -13.13 -49.39 -3.61
N GLU A 38 -12.03 -48.65 -3.66
CA GLU A 38 -11.83 -47.57 -4.63
C GLU A 38 -11.56 -48.17 -6.01
N THR A 39 -12.37 -47.79 -7.00
CA THR A 39 -12.26 -48.29 -8.38
C THR A 39 -11.76 -47.23 -9.36
N ASP A 40 -11.61 -45.98 -8.91
CA ASP A 40 -11.28 -44.83 -9.74
C ASP A 40 -9.95 -44.20 -9.28
N PHE A 41 -9.02 -44.07 -10.23
CA PHE A 41 -7.69 -43.54 -9.99
C PHE A 41 -7.69 -42.09 -9.47
N ASP A 42 -8.63 -41.26 -9.91
CA ASP A 42 -8.71 -39.86 -9.47
C ASP A 42 -9.11 -39.78 -7.99
N ILE A 43 -9.96 -40.69 -7.54
CA ILE A 43 -10.37 -40.79 -6.13
C ILE A 43 -9.25 -41.36 -5.28
N SER A 44 -8.53 -42.38 -5.76
CA SER A 44 -7.37 -42.92 -5.04
C SER A 44 -6.25 -41.89 -4.87
N GLU A 45 -6.01 -41.03 -5.86
CA GLU A 45 -5.05 -39.94 -5.71
C GLU A 45 -5.50 -38.95 -4.64
N ILE A 46 -6.77 -38.56 -4.61
CA ILE A 46 -7.30 -37.64 -3.59
C ILE A 46 -7.21 -38.26 -2.19
N VAL A 47 -7.66 -39.51 -2.03
CA VAL A 47 -7.65 -40.22 -0.76
C VAL A 47 -6.23 -40.40 -0.23
N ALA A 48 -5.27 -40.70 -1.11
CA ALA A 48 -3.85 -40.81 -0.75
C ALA A 48 -3.27 -39.50 -0.17
N HIS A 49 -3.88 -38.34 -0.45
CA HIS A 49 -3.46 -37.04 0.06
C HIS A 49 -4.33 -36.51 1.22
N LEU A 50 -5.34 -37.26 1.67
CA LEU A 50 -6.15 -36.86 2.82
C LEU A 50 -5.32 -36.99 4.11
N PRO A 51 -5.31 -35.97 4.98
CA PRO A 51 -4.62 -36.07 6.26
C PRO A 51 -5.36 -37.03 7.19
N ASN A 52 -4.61 -37.76 8.02
CA ASN A 52 -5.19 -38.51 9.14
C ASN A 52 -5.86 -37.53 10.12
N ILE A 53 -7.04 -37.91 10.63
CA ILE A 53 -7.78 -37.10 11.59
C ILE A 53 -7.49 -37.65 12.98
N HIS A 54 -6.98 -36.83 13.89
CA HIS A 54 -6.73 -37.24 15.28
C HIS A 54 -7.96 -36.98 16.14
N PRO A 55 -8.76 -38.00 16.52
CA PRO A 55 -10.00 -37.79 17.25
C PRO A 55 -9.68 -37.31 18.67
N GLY A 56 -10.29 -36.20 19.09
CA GLY A 56 -10.10 -35.63 20.43
C GLY A 56 -9.06 -34.50 20.50
N GLU A 57 -8.30 -34.27 19.43
CA GLU A 57 -7.52 -33.04 19.29
C GLU A 57 -8.41 -31.90 18.77
N SER A 58 -8.18 -30.68 19.27
CA SER A 58 -8.88 -29.50 18.77
C SER A 58 -8.21 -29.00 17.48
N ASP A 59 -9.00 -28.53 16.53
CA ASP A 59 -8.50 -27.92 15.30
C ASP A 59 -7.48 -26.81 15.60
N THR A 60 -6.29 -26.90 15.00
CA THR A 60 -5.23 -25.88 15.11
C THR A 60 -4.98 -25.20 13.77
N ILE A 61 -4.85 -23.87 13.78
CA ILE A 61 -4.50 -23.10 12.59
C ILE A 61 -2.98 -23.14 12.41
N HIS A 62 -2.51 -23.83 11.38
CA HIS A 62 -1.11 -23.84 10.97
C HIS A 62 -0.87 -22.85 9.84
N TRP A 63 -0.08 -21.82 10.10
CA TRP A 63 0.35 -20.91 9.05
C TRP A 63 1.45 -21.57 8.22
N LYS A 64 1.25 -21.68 6.91
CA LYS A 64 2.28 -22.20 5.97
C LYS A 64 3.56 -21.35 5.94
N LEU A 65 3.53 -20.17 6.54
CA LEU A 65 4.65 -19.25 6.69
C LEU A 65 5.22 -19.35 8.11
N ASN A 66 6.54 -19.26 8.25
CA ASN A 66 7.25 -19.22 9.54
C ASN A 66 6.85 -20.31 10.54
N SER A 67 7.24 -21.56 10.25
CA SER A 67 7.17 -22.69 11.20
C SER A 67 5.81 -22.88 11.89
N GLY A 68 4.70 -22.51 11.23
CA GLY A 68 3.34 -22.68 11.75
C GLY A 68 2.79 -21.49 12.52
N ARG A 69 3.58 -20.46 12.84
CA ARG A 69 3.15 -19.32 13.68
C ARG A 69 2.79 -18.10 12.84
N PHE A 70 1.68 -17.46 13.20
CA PHE A 70 1.29 -16.20 12.60
C PHE A 70 2.32 -15.09 12.89
N SER A 71 2.66 -14.32 11.86
CA SER A 71 3.37 -13.06 12.00
C SER A 71 2.90 -12.11 10.91
N SER A 72 2.41 -10.93 11.32
CA SER A 72 2.04 -9.87 10.39
C SER A 72 3.20 -9.45 9.49
N ALA A 73 4.44 -9.49 10.00
CA ALA A 73 5.64 -9.21 9.22
C ALA A 73 5.92 -10.29 8.17
N ALA A 74 5.72 -11.56 8.50
CA ALA A 74 5.89 -12.68 7.57
C ALA A 74 4.85 -12.67 6.47
N VAL A 75 3.58 -12.46 6.84
CA VAL A 75 2.46 -12.31 5.90
C VAL A 75 2.69 -11.10 5.00
N PHE A 76 3.07 -9.96 5.55
CA PHE A 76 3.39 -8.78 4.77
C PHE A 76 4.56 -9.04 3.81
N SER A 77 5.65 -9.67 4.26
CA SER A 77 6.79 -9.99 3.39
C SER A 77 6.44 -11.00 2.29
N PHE A 78 5.50 -11.92 2.55
CA PHE A 78 5.02 -12.87 1.55
C PHE A 78 4.12 -12.20 0.51
N LEU A 79 3.17 -11.37 0.97
CA LEU A 79 2.24 -10.64 0.08
C LEU A 79 2.93 -9.52 -0.71
N THR A 80 4.01 -8.96 -0.16
CA THR A 80 4.73 -7.85 -0.77
C THR A 80 6.02 -8.39 -1.38
N SER A 81 5.98 -8.76 -2.66
CA SER A 81 7.21 -9.06 -3.43
C SER A 81 8.21 -7.92 -3.22
N ARG A 82 9.44 -8.24 -2.80
CA ARG A 82 10.48 -7.23 -2.53
C ARG A 82 10.75 -6.43 -3.80
N SER A 83 10.13 -5.26 -3.88
CA SER A 83 10.35 -4.32 -4.98
C SER A 83 11.72 -3.69 -4.84
N PRO A 84 12.39 -3.33 -5.95
CA PRO A 84 13.69 -2.67 -5.89
C PRO A 84 13.60 -1.38 -5.08
N THR A 85 14.62 -1.15 -4.26
CA THR A 85 14.72 0.06 -3.43
C THR A 85 14.78 1.30 -4.32
N VAL A 86 13.71 2.08 -4.30
CA VAL A 86 13.60 3.33 -5.07
C VAL A 86 14.44 4.44 -4.46
N MET A 87 15.20 5.18 -5.27
CA MET A 87 16.16 6.17 -4.76
C MET A 87 15.53 7.26 -3.87
N TRP A 88 14.28 7.66 -4.16
CA TRP A 88 13.58 8.73 -3.43
C TRP A 88 13.12 8.34 -2.02
N HIS A 89 13.19 7.06 -1.62
CA HIS A 89 12.77 6.65 -0.27
C HIS A 89 13.53 7.41 0.84
N VAL A 90 14.77 7.83 0.57
CA VAL A 90 15.61 8.59 1.50
C VAL A 90 14.99 9.93 1.90
N LEU A 91 14.19 10.54 1.02
CA LEU A 91 13.51 11.82 1.24
C LEU A 91 12.40 11.73 2.28
N LEU A 92 11.86 10.53 2.49
CA LEU A 92 10.77 10.28 3.44
C LEU A 92 11.29 9.97 4.86
N GLY A 93 12.60 9.88 5.04
CA GLY A 93 13.26 9.52 6.29
C GLY A 93 14.11 10.64 6.87
N GLY A 94 14.64 10.43 8.08
CA GLY A 94 15.55 11.36 8.75
C GLY A 94 15.09 11.73 10.16
N ARG A 95 15.97 12.41 10.91
CA ARG A 95 15.79 12.77 12.32
C ARG A 95 14.58 13.69 12.57
N PHE A 96 14.28 14.57 11.62
CA PHE A 96 13.21 15.57 11.72
C PHE A 96 11.93 15.17 10.96
N LYS A 97 11.77 13.88 10.65
CA LYS A 97 10.61 13.39 9.89
C LYS A 97 9.32 13.56 10.69
N ILE A 98 8.38 14.30 10.13
CA ILE A 98 6.99 14.33 10.59
C ILE A 98 6.18 13.33 9.74
N PRO A 99 5.66 12.22 10.30
CA PRO A 99 5.02 11.14 9.52
C PRO A 99 3.91 11.63 8.58
N ARG A 100 3.05 12.54 9.06
CA ARG A 100 1.97 13.12 8.26
C ARG A 100 2.48 13.88 7.03
N GLN A 101 3.56 14.66 7.19
CA GLN A 101 4.15 15.42 6.08
C GLN A 101 4.86 14.49 5.09
N ALA A 102 5.61 13.50 5.61
CA ALA A 102 6.26 12.48 4.80
C ALA A 102 5.26 11.67 3.96
N PHE A 103 4.09 11.37 4.52
CA PHE A 103 3.01 10.69 3.79
C PHE A 103 2.49 11.52 2.60
N ILE A 104 2.25 12.82 2.80
CA ILE A 104 1.83 13.71 1.70
C ILE A 104 2.95 13.87 0.67
N LEU A 105 4.21 13.99 1.09
CA LEU A 105 5.36 14.03 0.17
C LEU A 105 5.45 12.74 -0.65
N TRP A 106 5.25 11.57 -0.03
CA TRP A 106 5.23 10.29 -0.73
C TRP A 106 4.13 10.25 -1.80
N LEU A 107 2.91 10.73 -1.49
CA LEU A 107 1.85 10.84 -2.47
C LEU A 107 2.21 11.80 -3.61
N ALA A 108 2.86 12.93 -3.32
CA ALA A 108 3.34 13.88 -4.33
C ALA A 108 4.39 13.25 -5.26
N ILE A 109 5.37 12.53 -4.70
CA ILE A 109 6.39 11.82 -5.48
C ILE A 109 5.76 10.76 -6.39
N LYS A 110 4.69 10.09 -5.93
CA LYS A 110 3.98 9.08 -6.70
C LYS A 110 2.96 9.65 -7.70
N GLY A 111 2.80 10.98 -7.80
CA GLY A 111 1.74 11.59 -8.62
C GLY A 111 0.33 11.15 -8.21
N ARG A 112 0.14 10.91 -6.90
CA ARG A 112 -1.10 10.42 -6.30
C ARG A 112 -1.86 11.49 -5.51
N LEU A 113 -1.36 12.73 -5.49
CA LEU A 113 -2.18 13.87 -5.06
C LEU A 113 -3.21 14.18 -6.15
N SER A 114 -4.41 14.58 -5.74
CA SER A 114 -5.48 14.99 -6.66
C SER A 114 -5.21 16.40 -7.22
N THR A 115 -4.17 16.49 -8.05
CA THR A 115 -3.86 17.61 -8.95
C THR A 115 -4.51 17.36 -10.31
N MET A 116 -4.51 18.36 -11.21
CA MET A 116 -5.14 18.30 -12.54
C MET A 116 -4.40 17.39 -13.53
N ASP A 117 -3.54 16.50 -13.02
CA ASP A 117 -2.81 15.49 -13.77
C ASP A 117 -3.64 14.20 -13.96
N ARG A 118 -4.92 14.20 -13.51
CA ARG A 118 -5.88 13.08 -13.64
C ARG A 118 -7.21 13.56 -14.25
N PRO A 119 -7.35 13.52 -15.59
CA PRO A 119 -8.52 14.06 -16.29
C PRO A 119 -9.84 13.35 -15.93
N TRP A 120 -9.82 12.09 -15.48
CA TRP A 120 -11.01 11.34 -15.07
C TRP A 120 -11.59 11.72 -13.70
N ILE A 121 -10.87 12.51 -12.88
CA ILE A 121 -11.35 12.94 -11.55
C ILE A 121 -11.80 14.41 -11.55
N ASN A 122 -11.19 15.26 -12.37
CA ASN A 122 -11.48 16.69 -12.42
C ASN A 122 -11.92 17.08 -13.85
N GLN A 123 -13.22 17.05 -14.12
CA GLN A 123 -13.80 17.49 -15.41
C GLN A 123 -13.86 19.02 -15.57
N ARG A 124 -13.52 19.79 -14.53
CA ARG A 124 -13.47 21.25 -14.58
C ARG A 124 -12.05 21.72 -14.83
N GLU A 125 -11.83 22.46 -15.92
CA GLU A 125 -10.57 23.14 -16.26
C GLU A 125 -10.27 24.33 -15.34
N ASP A 126 -10.35 24.13 -14.03
CA ASP A 126 -10.01 25.16 -13.06
C ASP A 126 -8.48 25.18 -12.86
N GLY A 127 -7.83 26.28 -13.22
CA GLY A 127 -6.41 26.53 -12.92
C GLY A 127 -6.04 26.44 -11.43
N CYS A 128 -4.80 26.75 -11.09
CA CYS A 128 -4.31 26.70 -9.73
C CYS A 128 -5.00 27.74 -8.83
N VAL A 129 -5.78 27.26 -7.84
CA VAL A 129 -6.52 28.11 -6.88
C VAL A 129 -5.61 28.99 -6.01
N LEU A 130 -4.32 28.65 -5.90
CA LEU A 130 -3.37 29.44 -5.12
C LEU A 130 -2.94 30.73 -5.82
N CYS A 131 -3.02 30.77 -7.15
CA CYS A 131 -2.67 31.92 -7.99
C CYS A 131 -3.89 32.48 -8.76
N ASN A 132 -5.09 32.31 -8.20
CA ASN A 132 -6.34 32.77 -8.81
C ASN A 132 -6.53 32.27 -10.25
N PHE A 133 -6.24 30.97 -10.47
CA PHE A 133 -6.43 30.30 -11.75
C PHE A 133 -5.53 30.81 -12.91
N ALA A 134 -4.50 31.61 -12.62
CA ALA A 134 -3.61 32.19 -13.64
C ALA A 134 -2.76 31.16 -14.41
N ALA A 135 -2.68 29.91 -13.94
CA ALA A 135 -1.92 28.85 -14.59
C ALA A 135 -2.54 27.47 -14.32
N ARG A 136 -2.23 26.48 -15.16
CA ARG A 136 -2.63 25.08 -14.97
C ARG A 136 -2.02 24.49 -13.69
N GLU A 137 -2.82 23.74 -12.93
CA GLU A 137 -2.35 23.11 -11.70
C GLU A 137 -1.66 21.76 -11.96
N THR A 138 -0.33 21.78 -12.10
CA THR A 138 0.53 20.58 -12.10
C THR A 138 1.29 20.46 -10.77
N HIS A 139 1.92 19.32 -10.45
CA HIS A 139 2.79 19.21 -9.27
C HIS A 139 3.94 20.25 -9.30
N GLN A 140 4.56 20.42 -10.46
CA GLN A 140 5.62 21.41 -10.67
C GLN A 140 5.11 22.83 -10.38
N HIS A 141 3.99 23.21 -10.99
CA HIS A 141 3.40 24.52 -10.73
C HIS A 141 3.00 24.67 -9.26
N LEU A 142 2.26 23.72 -8.72
CA LEU A 142 1.73 23.80 -7.37
C LEU A 142 2.83 24.00 -6.33
N PHE A 143 3.95 23.27 -6.43
CA PHE A 143 4.99 23.31 -5.40
C PHE A 143 6.11 24.30 -5.67
N PHE A 144 6.44 24.61 -6.94
CA PHE A 144 7.63 25.39 -7.27
C PHE A 144 7.41 26.59 -8.21
N ASP A 145 6.42 26.55 -9.12
CA ASP A 145 6.20 27.71 -10.02
C ASP A 145 5.12 28.69 -9.56
N CYS A 146 4.17 28.24 -8.74
CA CYS A 146 3.07 29.06 -8.26
C CYS A 146 3.60 30.25 -7.46
N PRO A 147 3.16 31.49 -7.74
CA PRO A 147 3.57 32.68 -6.99
C PRO A 147 3.39 32.55 -5.47
N TYR A 148 2.35 31.85 -5.01
CA TYR A 148 2.15 31.57 -3.60
C TYR A 148 3.29 30.69 -3.04
N SER A 149 3.56 29.56 -3.70
CA SER A 149 4.58 28.61 -3.26
C SER A 149 5.99 29.19 -3.38
N LYS A 150 6.28 30.02 -4.39
CA LYS A 150 7.54 30.77 -4.50
C LYS A 150 7.81 31.67 -3.30
N ARG A 151 6.79 32.34 -2.75
CA ARG A 151 6.94 33.14 -1.53
C ARG A 151 7.29 32.27 -0.32
N CYS A 152 6.63 31.13 -0.16
CA CYS A 152 6.96 30.17 0.90
C CYS A 152 8.38 29.61 0.75
N LEU A 153 8.81 29.30 -0.48
CA LEU A 153 10.16 28.83 -0.78
C LEU A 153 11.22 29.91 -0.55
N ALA A 154 10.93 31.18 -0.82
CA ALA A 154 11.84 32.29 -0.52
C ALA A 154 12.14 32.36 0.99
N ILE A 155 11.11 32.26 1.83
CA ILE A 155 11.25 32.21 3.29
C ILE A 155 12.14 31.02 3.71
N LEU A 156 11.93 29.83 3.13
CA LEU A 156 12.77 28.65 3.42
C LEU A 156 14.21 28.81 2.93
N LYS A 157 14.42 29.48 1.80
CA LYS A 157 15.75 29.76 1.25
C LYS A 157 16.52 30.69 2.17
N GLU A 158 15.88 31.74 2.68
CA GLU A 158 16.47 32.71 3.61
C GLU A 158 16.75 32.08 4.99
N ASN A 159 15.76 31.39 5.58
CA ASN A 159 15.85 30.91 6.96
C ASN A 159 16.55 29.55 7.12
N ALA A 160 16.47 28.68 6.11
CA ALA A 160 16.95 27.30 6.21
C ALA A 160 17.98 26.93 5.13
N ARG A 161 18.47 27.91 4.35
CA ARG A 161 19.37 27.69 3.20
C ARG A 161 18.86 26.60 2.27
N PHE A 162 17.53 26.50 2.12
CA PHE A 162 16.90 25.49 1.30
C PHE A 162 17.27 25.71 -0.17
N GLN A 163 17.70 24.64 -0.84
CA GLN A 163 18.11 24.66 -2.25
C GLN A 163 17.25 23.70 -3.04
N TRP A 164 16.76 24.16 -4.19
CA TRP A 164 16.04 23.32 -5.15
C TRP A 164 16.55 23.62 -6.56
N PRO A 165 16.75 22.61 -7.42
CA PRO A 165 17.22 22.81 -8.77
C PRO A 165 16.13 23.49 -9.62
N LYS A 166 16.54 24.22 -10.66
CA LYS A 166 15.62 24.82 -11.65
C LYS A 166 15.19 23.77 -12.69
N GLU A 167 14.67 22.65 -12.21
CA GLU A 167 14.32 21.48 -13.01
C GLU A 167 12.86 21.09 -12.73
N GLU A 168 12.32 20.22 -13.58
CA GLU A 168 10.99 19.66 -13.40
C GLU A 168 10.90 18.81 -12.12
N TRP A 169 9.68 18.68 -11.58
CA TRP A 169 9.42 18.03 -10.28
C TRP A 169 10.14 16.69 -10.12
N ASN A 170 10.03 15.81 -11.11
CA ASN A 170 10.63 14.48 -11.07
C ASN A 170 12.17 14.53 -11.05
N GLN A 171 12.77 15.43 -11.83
CA GLN A 171 14.22 15.64 -11.86
C GLN A 171 14.71 16.26 -10.55
N GLY A 172 13.95 17.21 -9.98
CA GLY A 172 14.22 17.79 -8.67
C GLY A 172 14.17 16.75 -7.55
N ILE A 173 13.20 15.84 -7.57
CA ILE A 173 13.14 14.71 -6.63
C ILE A 173 14.36 13.80 -6.76
N MET A 174 14.78 13.45 -7.98
CA MET A 174 16.00 12.64 -8.18
C MET A 174 17.25 13.37 -7.68
N TRP A 175 17.37 14.66 -7.97
CA TRP A 175 18.46 15.50 -7.49
C TRP A 175 18.50 15.53 -5.95
N ALA A 176 17.37 15.80 -5.30
CA ALA A 176 17.26 15.88 -3.84
C ALA A 176 17.62 14.53 -3.19
N SER A 177 17.19 13.42 -3.81
CA SER A 177 17.48 12.07 -3.34
C SER A 177 18.98 11.73 -3.37
N ARG A 178 19.72 12.32 -4.31
CA ARG A 178 21.18 12.20 -4.39
C ARG A 178 21.87 13.18 -3.43
N LYS A 179 21.44 14.45 -3.44
CA LYS A 179 22.06 15.55 -2.70
C LYS A 179 21.93 15.38 -1.19
N TRP A 180 20.76 14.97 -0.69
CA TRP A 180 20.46 14.91 0.74
C TRP A 180 20.52 13.48 1.31
N ARG A 181 21.47 12.69 0.81
CA ARG A 181 21.71 11.33 1.31
C ARG A 181 22.46 11.35 2.65
N GLY A 182 22.23 10.35 3.48
CA GLY A 182 22.96 10.16 4.74
C GLY A 182 22.33 10.83 5.96
N LYS A 183 23.11 10.95 7.03
CA LYS A 183 22.65 11.36 8.37
C LYS A 183 23.00 12.80 8.75
N HIS A 184 23.70 13.54 7.88
CA HIS A 184 24.11 14.92 8.15
C HIS A 184 22.91 15.81 8.48
N LEU A 185 23.06 16.68 9.48
CA LEU A 185 21.97 17.50 10.02
C LEU A 185 21.29 18.35 8.95
N TRP A 186 22.08 18.97 8.08
CA TRP A 186 21.56 19.75 6.94
C TRP A 186 20.74 18.90 5.98
N HIS A 187 21.17 17.66 5.69
CA HIS A 187 20.42 16.78 4.80
C HIS A 187 19.11 16.32 5.44
N ALA A 188 19.10 16.06 6.75
CA ALA A 188 17.86 15.80 7.48
C ALA A 188 16.93 17.02 7.50
N GLY A 189 17.49 18.21 7.70
CA GLY A 189 16.75 19.49 7.67
C GLY A 189 16.13 19.76 6.30
N SER A 190 16.89 19.62 5.21
CA SER A 190 16.37 19.86 3.86
C SER A 190 15.26 18.87 3.46
N ARG A 191 15.37 17.60 3.87
CA ARG A 191 14.28 16.61 3.68
C ARG A 191 13.01 17.00 4.43
N ALA A 192 13.16 17.42 5.68
CA ALA A 192 12.03 17.90 6.48
C ALA A 192 11.42 19.19 5.90
N ALA A 193 12.24 20.13 5.42
CA ALA A 193 11.79 21.34 4.76
C ALA A 193 11.01 21.03 3.47
N LEU A 194 11.49 20.10 2.64
CA LEU A 194 10.77 19.61 1.46
C LEU A 194 9.42 18.98 1.83
N ALA A 195 9.39 18.10 2.83
CA ALA A 195 8.14 17.50 3.28
C ALA A 195 7.16 18.55 3.83
N SER A 196 7.67 19.53 4.57
CA SER A 196 6.90 20.61 5.16
C SER A 196 6.28 21.52 4.09
N ILE A 197 7.07 22.01 3.12
CA ILE A 197 6.55 22.90 2.08
C ILE A 197 5.47 22.21 1.25
N VAL A 198 5.70 20.96 0.84
CA VAL A 198 4.74 20.16 0.07
C VAL A 198 3.46 19.97 0.87
N TYR A 199 3.57 19.61 2.15
CA TYR A 199 2.42 19.41 3.03
C TYR A 199 1.60 20.70 3.22
N HIS A 200 2.24 21.83 3.54
CA HIS A 200 1.55 23.08 3.85
C HIS A 200 0.92 23.71 2.61
N VAL A 201 1.62 23.69 1.46
CA VAL A 201 1.08 24.13 0.17
C VAL A 201 -0.13 23.27 -0.22
N TRP A 202 -0.01 21.94 -0.13
CA TRP A 202 -1.12 21.03 -0.42
C TRP A 202 -2.32 21.27 0.49
N THR A 203 -2.07 21.50 1.79
CA THR A 203 -3.12 21.77 2.77
C THR A 203 -3.82 23.10 2.48
N GLU A 204 -3.08 24.17 2.15
CA GLU A 204 -3.66 25.46 1.79
C GLU A 204 -4.49 25.36 0.51
N ARG A 205 -3.97 24.69 -0.52
CA ARG A 205 -4.70 24.43 -1.77
C ARG A 205 -6.03 23.76 -1.49
N ASN A 206 -6.04 22.69 -0.70
CA ASN A 206 -7.26 21.98 -0.35
C ASN A 206 -8.23 22.82 0.51
N CYS A 207 -7.71 23.68 1.38
CA CYS A 207 -8.55 24.61 2.14
C CYS A 207 -9.26 25.61 1.21
N ARG A 208 -8.57 26.17 0.23
CA ARG A 208 -9.19 27.08 -0.75
C ARG A 208 -10.17 26.37 -1.67
N LYS A 209 -9.82 25.17 -2.14
CA LYS A 209 -10.63 24.42 -3.11
C LYS A 209 -11.91 23.83 -2.50
N PHE A 210 -11.86 23.33 -1.26
CA PHE A 210 -12.99 22.59 -0.67
C PHE A 210 -13.68 23.28 0.50
N ARG A 211 -13.07 24.30 1.10
CA ARG A 211 -13.62 24.98 2.30
C ARG A 211 -13.81 26.47 2.12
N SER A 212 -13.48 27.04 0.96
CA SER A 212 -13.52 28.49 0.69
C SER A 212 -12.84 29.35 1.78
N GLN A 213 -11.86 28.78 2.49
CA GLN A 213 -11.15 29.44 3.59
C GLN A 213 -9.71 29.72 3.18
N ARG A 214 -9.29 31.00 3.27
CA ARG A 214 -7.88 31.40 3.16
C ARG A 214 -7.25 31.33 4.55
N ARG A 215 -6.28 30.45 4.76
CA ARG A 215 -5.54 30.46 6.03
C ARG A 215 -4.41 31.47 5.93
N ARG A 216 -4.27 32.33 6.94
CA ARG A 216 -3.04 33.09 7.11
C ARG A 216 -1.93 32.11 7.48
N PRO A 217 -0.72 32.22 6.90
CA PRO A 217 0.41 31.40 7.33
C PRO A 217 0.62 31.61 8.83
N LYS A 218 0.53 30.53 9.61
CA LYS A 218 0.98 30.51 11.00
C LYS A 218 2.43 30.04 10.94
N TRP A 219 3.35 30.99 10.93
CA TRP A 219 4.77 30.74 11.18
C TRP A 219 5.00 30.84 12.68
#